data_AF-A0A1F4DCR6-F1
#
_entry.id   AF-A0A1F4DCR6-F1
#
_cell.length_a   1.000
_cell.length_b   1.000
_cell.length_c   1.000
_cell.angle_alpha   90.00
_cell.angle_beta   90.00
_cell.angle_gamma   90.00
#
_symmetry.space_group_name_H-M   'P 1'
#
loop_
_entity.id
_entity.type
_entity.pdbx_description
1 polymer ?
#
loop_
_entity_poly.entity_id
_entity_poly.type
_entity_poly.pdbx_seq_one_letter_code
_entity_poly.pdbx_strand_id
1 'polypeptide(L)'
;MILRHAAARLRKALADRPVVLVHGARQTGKTTLVRALAGAEHPARYVTFDALTALSAARDDPAGFLAGIEGPVVLDEVQRVPDLFVAIKAAVDRKRAPGRFLLTGSANVLLVPRLSESLAGRMEIVPLWPFSQGEIEGVLEGFIDAAFAEAPPALGAAAGGVRSPGASCAAASPRRSRSDRPTVAAPGSRRI
;
A
#
# COMPACT_ATOMS: atom_id res chain seq x y z
N MET A 1 -11.60 -6.65 3.42
CA MET A 1 -10.62 -5.53 3.31
C MET A 1 -10.28 -5.40 1.84
N ILE A 2 -10.43 -4.21 1.24
CA ILE A 2 -10.12 -4.02 -0.19
C ILE A 2 -8.60 -3.88 -0.34
N LEU A 3 -8.01 -4.64 -1.26
CA LEU A 3 -6.59 -4.55 -1.59
C LEU A 3 -6.32 -3.23 -2.32
N ARG A 4 -5.28 -2.51 -1.89
CA ARG A 4 -4.93 -1.21 -2.48
C ARG A 4 -3.85 -1.40 -3.53
N HIS A 5 -4.08 -0.93 -4.76
CA HIS A 5 -3.06 -0.99 -5.82
C HIS A 5 -1.81 -0.15 -5.45
N ALA A 6 -2.02 0.95 -4.72
CA ALA A 6 -0.94 1.78 -4.19
C ALA A 6 0.02 1.04 -3.24
N ALA A 7 -0.37 -0.10 -2.66
CA ALA A 7 0.47 -0.87 -1.75
C ALA A 7 1.78 -1.34 -2.42
N ALA A 8 1.73 -1.73 -3.70
CA ALA A 8 2.92 -2.15 -4.44
C ALA A 8 3.94 -1.02 -4.56
N ARG A 9 3.49 0.18 -4.94
CA ARG A 9 4.34 1.38 -4.99
C ARG A 9 4.87 1.76 -3.63
N LEU A 10 4.04 1.68 -2.59
CA LEU A 10 4.43 1.99 -1.22
C LEU A 10 5.54 1.06 -0.71
N ARG A 11 5.45 -0.24 -0.97
CA ARG A 11 6.52 -1.20 -0.62
C ARG A 11 7.84 -0.86 -1.28
N LYS A 12 7.80 -0.56 -2.59
CA LYS A 12 9.00 -0.16 -3.34
C LYS A 12 9.62 1.11 -2.75
N ALA A 13 8.80 2.13 -2.48
CA ALA A 13 9.26 3.37 -1.87
C ALA A 13 9.90 3.15 -0.49
N LEU A 14 9.32 2.27 0.34
CA LEU A 14 9.87 1.94 1.67
C LEU A 14 11.21 1.19 1.59
N ALA A 15 11.41 0.38 0.55
CA ALA A 15 12.68 -0.30 0.32
C ALA A 15 13.81 0.65 -0.13
N ASP A 16 13.46 1.74 -0.81
CA ASP A 16 14.44 2.62 -1.47
C ASP A 16 14.69 3.95 -0.74
N ARG A 17 13.68 4.48 -0.03
CA ARG A 17 13.68 5.86 0.49
C ARG A 17 13.58 5.89 2.01
N PRO A 18 14.36 6.77 2.69
CA PRO A 18 14.31 6.86 4.14
C PRO A 18 13.01 7.47 4.66
N VAL A 19 12.36 8.32 3.86
CA VAL A 19 11.07 8.92 4.17
C VAL A 19 10.08 8.60 3.06
N VAL A 20 8.90 8.10 3.42
CA VAL A 20 7.80 7.92 2.47
C VAL A 20 6.57 8.61 3.03
N LEU A 21 5.97 9.50 2.25
CA LEU A 21 4.74 10.20 2.61
C LEU A 21 3.57 9.65 1.81
N VAL A 22 2.60 9.05 2.50
CA VAL A 22 1.30 8.70 1.92
C VAL A 22 0.36 9.87 2.10
N HIS A 23 0.03 10.56 1.00
CA HIS A 23 -0.88 11.70 1.03
C HIS A 23 -2.13 11.44 0.21
N GLY A 24 -3.24 12.09 0.55
CA GLY A 24 -4.48 11.95 -0.20
C GLY A 24 -5.65 12.62 0.51
N ALA A 25 -6.81 12.65 -0.15
CA ALA A 25 -8.04 13.21 0.41
C ALA A 25 -8.43 12.51 1.72
N ARG A 26 -9.31 13.15 2.51
CA ARG A 26 -9.88 12.50 3.71
C ARG A 26 -10.64 11.24 3.28
N GLN A 27 -10.68 10.24 4.16
CA GLN A 27 -11.44 8.99 3.97
C GLN A 27 -11.00 8.11 2.77
N THR A 28 -9.78 8.25 2.25
CA THR A 28 -9.22 7.37 1.21
C THR A 28 -8.55 6.09 1.73
N GLY A 29 -8.67 5.79 3.02
CA GLY A 29 -8.11 4.57 3.62
C GLY A 29 -6.60 4.61 3.88
N LYS A 30 -5.97 5.79 3.99
CA LYS A 30 -4.53 5.96 4.28
C LYS A 30 -4.09 5.21 5.54
N THR A 31 -4.74 5.50 6.66
CA THR A 31 -4.48 4.89 7.95
C THR A 31 -4.62 3.37 7.89
N THR A 32 -5.64 2.87 7.20
CA THR A 32 -5.87 1.43 7.02
C THR A 32 -4.72 0.77 6.26
N LEU A 33 -4.30 1.35 5.13
CA LEU A 33 -3.19 0.84 4.32
C LEU A 33 -1.89 0.81 5.11
N VAL A 34 -1.57 1.93 5.77
CA VAL A 34 -0.31 2.09 6.50
C VAL A 34 -0.25 1.19 7.73
N ARG A 35 -1.35 1.04 8.48
CA ARG A 35 -1.42 0.09 9.61
C ARG A 35 -1.27 -1.36 9.15
N ALA A 36 -1.88 -1.73 8.03
CA ALA A 36 -1.77 -3.07 7.49
C ALA A 36 -0.31 -3.40 7.12
N LEU A 37 0.38 -2.49 6.42
CA LEU A 37 1.79 -2.64 6.10
C LEU A 37 2.67 -2.66 7.36
N ALA A 38 2.43 -1.73 8.29
CA ALA A 38 3.21 -1.62 9.52
C ALA A 38 3.07 -2.84 10.45
N GLY A 39 1.95 -3.55 10.38
CA GLY A 39 1.70 -4.74 11.20
C GLY A 39 2.17 -6.06 10.58
N ALA A 40 2.50 -6.09 9.29
CA ALA A 40 2.81 -7.33 8.58
C ALA A 40 4.14 -7.28 7.83
N GLU A 41 4.30 -6.32 6.92
CA GLU A 41 5.40 -6.32 5.94
C GLU A 41 6.55 -5.38 6.33
N HIS A 42 6.23 -4.31 7.07
CA HIS A 42 7.20 -3.32 7.51
C HIS A 42 6.99 -2.97 8.99
N PRO A 43 7.35 -3.87 9.93
CA PRO A 43 7.17 -3.67 11.36
C PRO A 43 7.67 -2.30 11.82
N ALA A 44 6.73 -1.45 12.25
CA ALA A 44 7.01 -0.07 12.61
C ALA A 44 6.17 0.39 13.80
N ARG A 45 6.75 1.23 14.66
CA ARG A 45 6.00 1.87 15.74
C ARG A 45 4.97 2.82 15.13
N TYR A 46 3.72 2.72 15.56
CA TYR A 46 2.66 3.62 15.08
C TYR A 46 2.42 4.77 16.06
N VAL A 47 2.51 6.01 15.58
CA VAL A 47 2.17 7.22 16.34
C VAL A 47 1.20 8.07 15.53
N THR A 48 0.16 8.59 16.18
CA THR A 48 -0.81 9.51 15.59
C THR A 48 -0.81 10.84 16.30
N PHE A 49 -0.80 11.93 15.52
CA PHE A 49 -0.92 13.27 16.04
C PHE A 49 -2.36 13.70 16.29
N ASP A 50 -3.32 12.78 16.17
CA ASP A 50 -4.66 12.96 16.74
C ASP A 50 -4.69 12.81 18.25
N ALA A 51 -3.75 12.07 18.84
CA ALA A 51 -3.57 12.01 20.29
C ALA A 51 -2.89 13.29 20.80
N LEU A 52 -3.55 14.01 21.71
CA LEU A 52 -3.06 15.28 22.23
C LEU A 52 -1.67 15.15 22.89
N THR A 53 -1.40 14.04 23.57
CA THR A 53 -0.10 13.79 24.21
C THR A 53 1.05 13.69 23.20
N ALA A 54 0.85 12.90 22.13
CA ALA A 54 1.84 12.77 21.06
C ALA A 54 2.01 14.08 20.28
N LEU A 55 0.91 14.80 20.05
CA LEU A 55 0.93 16.09 19.40
C LEU A 55 1.73 17.13 20.20
N SER A 56 1.45 17.26 21.51
CA SER A 56 2.16 18.22 22.36
C SER A 56 3.64 17.87 22.46
N ALA A 57 3.99 16.61 22.73
CA ALA A 57 5.38 16.18 22.80
C ALA A 57 6.17 16.48 21.51
N ALA A 58 5.56 16.23 20.34
CA ALA A 58 6.21 16.51 19.05
C ALA A 58 6.25 18.00 18.69
N ARG A 59 5.35 18.83 19.24
CA ARG A 59 5.37 20.29 19.05
C ARG A 59 6.38 20.98 19.96
N ASP A 60 6.46 20.54 21.20
CA ASP A 60 7.31 21.17 22.22
C ASP A 60 8.80 20.87 21.96
N ASP A 61 9.13 19.62 21.60
CA ASP A 61 10.48 19.22 21.20
C ASP A 61 10.45 18.19 20.05
N PRO A 62 10.35 18.64 18.79
CA PRO A 62 10.33 17.74 17.63
C PRO A 62 11.59 16.86 17.51
N ALA A 63 12.75 17.38 17.93
CA ALA A 63 14.02 16.67 17.80
C ALA A 63 14.16 15.58 18.88
N GLY A 64 13.88 15.90 20.14
CA GLY A 64 13.85 14.94 21.24
C GLY A 64 12.76 13.88 21.05
N PHE A 65 11.58 14.28 20.55
CA PHE A 65 10.51 13.34 20.21
C PHE A 65 10.98 12.25 19.24
N LEU A 66 11.67 12.62 18.15
CA LEU A 66 12.21 11.64 17.20
C LEU A 66 13.42 10.87 17.75
N ALA A 67 14.22 11.48 18.61
CA ALA A 67 15.37 10.82 19.23
C ALA A 67 14.94 9.67 20.16
N GLY A 68 13.77 9.79 20.80
CA GLY A 68 13.18 8.73 21.62
C GLY A 68 12.52 7.58 20.84
N ILE A 69 12.60 7.57 19.51
CA ILE A 69 12.02 6.54 18.66
C ILE A 69 13.14 5.75 17.98
N GLU A 70 13.19 4.46 18.30
CA GLU A 70 14.10 3.51 17.67
C GLU A 70 13.42 2.76 16.53
N GLY A 71 14.18 2.49 15.47
CA GLY A 71 13.72 1.73 14.30
C GLY A 71 12.73 2.48 13.40
N PRO A 72 12.02 1.76 12.52
CA PRO A 72 11.00 2.32 11.65
C PRO A 72 9.78 2.84 12.43
N VAL A 73 9.24 3.98 11.98
CA VAL A 73 8.07 4.61 12.62
C VAL A 73 7.07 5.10 11.59
N VAL A 74 5.80 4.90 11.90
CA VAL A 74 4.66 5.54 11.24
C VAL A 74 4.27 6.80 12.03
N LEU A 75 4.22 7.94 11.33
CA LEU A 75 3.77 9.22 11.88
C LEU A 75 2.51 9.67 11.12
N ASP A 76 1.37 9.52 11.77
CA ASP A 76 0.04 9.76 11.18
C ASP A 76 -0.43 11.19 11.42
N GLU A 77 -1.01 11.83 10.38
CA GLU A 77 -1.45 13.23 10.37
C GLU A 77 -0.32 14.25 10.61
N VAL A 78 0.82 14.05 9.94
CA VAL A 78 2.05 14.85 10.13
C VAL A 78 1.89 16.35 9.85
N GLN A 79 0.88 16.76 9.05
CA GLN A 79 0.60 18.19 8.84
C GLN A 79 0.23 18.94 10.12
N ARG A 80 -0.12 18.23 11.20
CA ARG A 80 -0.41 18.84 12.51
C ARG A 80 0.84 19.36 13.21
N VAL A 81 2.03 18.91 12.81
CA VAL A 81 3.33 19.30 13.37
C VAL A 81 4.32 19.62 12.23
N PRO A 82 4.18 20.76 11.53
CA PRO A 82 5.06 21.11 10.40
C PRO A 82 6.54 21.19 10.76
N ASP A 83 6.90 21.62 11.98
CA ASP A 83 8.30 21.73 12.38
C ASP A 83 9.00 20.37 12.52
N LEU A 84 8.22 19.27 12.60
CA LEU A 84 8.74 17.92 12.64
C LEU A 84 9.52 17.54 11.37
N PHE A 85 9.22 18.15 10.22
CA PHE A 85 9.95 17.88 8.97
C PHE A 85 11.42 18.26 9.05
N VAL A 86 11.75 19.35 9.77
CA VAL A 86 13.14 19.77 10.00
C VAL A 86 13.87 18.75 10.88
N ALA A 87 13.21 18.24 11.91
CA ALA A 87 13.76 17.21 12.78
C ALA A 87 13.94 15.86 12.03
N ILE A 88 12.98 15.47 11.18
CA ILE A 88 13.08 14.29 10.32
C ILE A 88 14.28 14.41 9.39
N LYS A 89 14.44 15.57 8.71
CA LYS A 89 15.60 15.85 7.85
C LYS A 89 16.90 15.61 8.61
N ALA A 90 17.06 16.25 9.77
CA ALA A 90 18.26 16.11 10.59
C ALA A 90 18.49 14.65 11.04
N ALA A 91 17.43 13.92 11.39
CA ALA A 91 17.52 12.52 11.79
C ALA A 91 17.96 11.61 10.62
N VAL A 92 17.46 11.85 9.41
CA VAL A 92 17.84 11.13 8.18
C VAL A 92 19.27 11.45 7.77
N ASP A 93 19.69 12.72 7.84
CA ASP A 93 21.05 13.15 7.51
C ASP A 93 22.08 12.49 8.44
N ARG A 94 21.75 12.30 9.74
CA ARG A 94 22.61 11.58 10.69
C ARG A 94 22.68 10.08 10.43
N LYS A 95 21.54 9.45 10.12
CA LYS A 95 21.45 8.01 9.88
C LYS A 95 20.39 7.71 8.84
N ARG A 96 20.87 7.52 7.62
CA ARG A 96 20.03 7.17 6.48
C ARG A 96 19.75 5.67 6.48
N ALA A 97 18.49 5.30 6.64
CA ALA A 97 18.01 3.94 6.53
C ALA A 97 16.69 3.94 5.75
N PRO A 98 16.51 3.08 4.74
CA PRO A 98 15.25 2.98 4.00
C PRO A 98 14.06 2.67 4.91
N GLY A 99 12.90 3.22 4.58
CA GLY A 99 11.64 2.97 5.28
C GLY A 99 11.61 3.45 6.73
N ARG A 100 12.60 4.23 7.17
CA ARG A 100 12.70 4.68 8.57
C ARG A 100 11.48 5.51 8.99
N PHE A 101 10.98 6.37 8.11
CA PHE A 101 9.83 7.21 8.39
C PHE A 101 8.73 6.97 7.35
N LEU A 102 7.59 6.48 7.80
CA LEU A 102 6.37 6.39 7.01
C LEU A 102 5.37 7.43 7.52
N LEU A 103 5.16 8.47 6.73
CA LEU A 103 4.33 9.60 7.09
C LEU A 103 2.95 9.46 6.44
N THR A 104 1.91 9.93 7.12
CA THR A 104 0.61 10.13 6.50
C THR A 104 0.17 11.59 6.63
N GLY A 105 -0.61 12.05 5.66
CA GLY A 105 -1.34 13.29 5.84
C GLY A 105 -2.35 13.58 4.74
N SER A 106 -3.07 14.69 4.90
CA SER A 106 -4.03 15.15 3.90
C SER A 106 -3.35 15.67 2.63
N ALA A 107 -4.11 15.82 1.54
CA ALA A 107 -3.61 16.39 0.28
C ALA A 107 -2.97 17.79 0.47
N ASN A 108 -3.42 18.56 1.47
CA ASN A 108 -2.89 19.88 1.79
C ASN A 108 -1.45 19.86 2.33
N VAL A 109 -0.93 18.70 2.74
CA VAL A 109 0.47 18.56 3.21
C VAL A 109 1.45 19.06 2.15
N LEU A 110 1.19 18.81 0.87
CA LEU A 110 2.07 19.21 -0.22
C LEU A 110 2.07 20.72 -0.49
N LEU A 111 1.07 21.44 0.03
CA LEU A 111 1.00 22.90 -0.07
C LEU A 111 1.86 23.60 0.98
N VAL A 112 2.49 22.86 1.89
CA VAL A 112 3.42 23.42 2.87
C VAL A 112 4.77 23.64 2.17
N PRO A 113 5.18 24.88 1.85
CA PRO A 113 6.37 25.15 1.04
C PRO A 113 7.66 24.61 1.69
N ARG A 114 7.68 24.60 3.03
CA ARG A 114 8.79 24.08 3.86
C ARG A 114 9.02 22.58 3.68
N LEU A 115 8.02 21.82 3.25
CA LEU A 115 8.05 20.36 3.14
C LEU A 115 8.94 19.91 1.98
N SER A 116 8.77 20.55 0.82
CA SER A 116 9.47 20.23 -0.42
C SER A 116 10.96 20.54 -0.33
N GLU A 117 11.35 21.68 0.26
CA GLU A 117 12.76 22.02 0.46
C GLU A 117 13.44 21.17 1.53
N SER A 118 12.77 20.92 2.65
CA SER A 118 13.41 20.24 3.78
C SER A 118 13.73 18.77 3.48
N LEU A 119 12.92 18.11 2.64
CA LEU A 119 13.05 16.67 2.38
C LEU A 119 13.35 16.31 0.92
N ALA A 120 13.76 17.30 0.11
CA ALA A 120 14.19 17.10 -1.27
C ALA A 120 15.23 15.96 -1.39
N GLY A 121 14.99 15.04 -2.32
CA GLY A 121 15.85 13.89 -2.61
C GLY A 121 15.87 12.78 -1.55
N ARG A 122 15.20 12.97 -0.40
CA ARG A 122 15.16 11.99 0.71
C ARG A 122 13.78 11.38 0.90
N MET A 123 12.76 12.08 0.45
CA MET A 123 11.37 11.63 0.55
C MET A 123 10.83 11.16 -0.79
N GLU A 124 10.00 10.13 -0.75
CA GLU A 124 9.07 9.82 -1.84
C GLU A 124 7.63 10.04 -1.40
N ILE A 125 6.84 10.58 -2.31
CA ILE A 125 5.44 10.89 -2.10
C ILE A 125 4.62 9.84 -2.86
N VAL A 126 3.76 9.14 -2.13
CA VAL A 126 2.84 8.13 -2.67
C VAL A 126 1.42 8.68 -2.54
N PRO A 127 0.81 9.17 -3.64
CA PRO A 127 -0.57 9.61 -3.62
C PRO A 127 -1.51 8.41 -3.41
N LEU A 128 -2.48 8.58 -2.53
CA LEU A 128 -3.56 7.63 -2.30
C LEU A 128 -4.91 8.26 -2.66
N TRP A 129 -5.42 7.84 -3.81
CA TRP A 129 -6.72 8.22 -4.34
C TRP A 129 -7.86 7.43 -3.68
N PRO A 130 -9.13 7.83 -3.84
CA PRO A 130 -10.27 6.98 -3.54
C PRO A 130 -10.18 5.61 -4.25
N PHE A 131 -11.05 4.67 -3.88
CA PHE A 131 -11.10 3.38 -4.56
C PHE A 131 -11.34 3.56 -6.05
N SER A 132 -10.50 2.93 -6.86
CA SER A 132 -10.79 2.76 -8.28
C SER A 132 -11.83 1.66 -8.48
N GLN A 133 -12.45 1.61 -9.67
CA GLN A 133 -13.35 0.50 -10.01
C GLN A 133 -12.61 -0.83 -9.99
N GLY A 134 -11.37 -0.88 -10.47
CA GLY A 134 -10.57 -2.10 -10.41
C GLY A 134 -10.32 -2.58 -8.98
N GLU A 135 -10.06 -1.69 -8.03
CA GLU A 135 -9.92 -2.09 -6.62
C GLU A 135 -11.23 -2.61 -6.02
N ILE A 136 -12.38 -2.04 -6.40
CA ILE A 136 -13.70 -2.51 -5.98
C ILE A 136 -14.00 -3.90 -6.55
N GLU A 137 -13.67 -4.12 -7.81
CA GLU A 137 -13.90 -5.37 -8.56
C GLU A 137 -12.78 -6.42 -8.35
N GLY A 138 -11.65 -6.03 -7.74
CA GLY A 138 -10.49 -6.89 -7.51
C GLY A 138 -9.63 -7.16 -8.75
N VAL A 139 -9.60 -6.25 -9.71
CA VAL A 139 -8.86 -6.35 -10.97
C VAL A 139 -7.91 -5.16 -11.17
N LEU A 140 -6.76 -5.38 -11.80
CA LEU A 140 -5.88 -4.28 -12.22
C LEU A 140 -6.41 -3.66 -13.51
N GLU A 141 -6.54 -2.35 -13.55
CA GLU A 141 -6.99 -1.65 -14.74
C GLU A 141 -5.97 -1.78 -15.88
N GLY A 142 -6.41 -2.28 -17.02
CA GLY A 142 -5.60 -2.41 -18.25
C GLY A 142 -6.08 -1.53 -19.41
N PHE A 143 -6.88 -0.49 -19.14
CA PHE A 143 -7.43 0.37 -20.20
C PHE A 143 -6.34 0.98 -21.08
N ILE A 144 -5.25 1.48 -20.48
CA ILE A 144 -4.15 2.09 -21.23
C ILE A 144 -3.50 1.05 -22.14
N ASP A 145 -3.15 -0.12 -21.60
CA ASP A 145 -2.56 -1.21 -22.40
C ASP A 145 -3.49 -1.64 -23.54
N ALA A 146 -4.80 -1.72 -23.28
CA ALA A 146 -5.81 -2.06 -24.28
C ALA A 146 -6.01 -0.96 -25.33
N ALA A 147 -5.85 0.33 -24.97
CA ALA A 147 -5.97 1.45 -25.89
C ALA A 147 -4.79 1.52 -26.89
N PHE A 148 -3.63 0.98 -26.52
CA PHE A 148 -2.45 0.88 -27.38
C PHE A 148 -2.30 -0.50 -28.06
N ALA A 149 -3.21 -1.44 -27.81
CA ALA A 149 -3.23 -2.73 -28.49
C ALA A 149 -3.77 -2.60 -29.92
N GLU A 150 -3.35 -3.49 -30.82
CA GLU A 150 -3.82 -3.48 -32.21
C GLU A 150 -5.32 -3.80 -32.34
N ALA A 151 -5.86 -4.54 -31.37
CA ALA A 151 -7.29 -4.83 -31.29
C ALA A 151 -8.01 -3.75 -30.46
N PRO A 152 -9.15 -3.21 -30.93
CA PRO A 152 -9.90 -2.22 -30.17
C PRO A 152 -10.33 -2.81 -28.82
N PRO A 153 -10.32 -2.01 -27.73
CA PRO A 153 -10.75 -2.48 -26.42
C PRO A 153 -12.22 -2.90 -26.51
N ALA A 154 -12.51 -4.14 -26.11
CA ALA A 154 -13.89 -4.55 -25.91
C ALA A 154 -14.51 -3.63 -24.84
N LEU A 155 -15.71 -3.09 -25.06
CA LEU A 155 -16.43 -2.32 -24.05
C LEU A 155 -17.48 -3.25 -23.43
N GLY A 156 -17.27 -3.68 -22.18
CA GLY A 156 -18.17 -4.58 -21.46
C GLY A 156 -17.63 -4.97 -20.07
N ALA A 157 -18.46 -5.53 -19.19
CA ALA A 157 -18.19 -5.79 -17.77
C ALA A 157 -17.00 -6.75 -17.47
N ALA A 158 -16.33 -7.27 -18.49
CA ALA A 158 -15.15 -8.14 -18.39
C ALA A 158 -13.95 -7.59 -19.19
N ALA A 159 -14.00 -6.33 -19.60
CA ALA A 159 -12.98 -5.76 -20.45
C ALA A 159 -11.81 -5.19 -19.66
N GLY A 160 -10.67 -5.87 -19.75
CA GLY A 160 -9.36 -5.24 -19.55
C GLY A 160 -8.77 -5.34 -18.16
N GLY A 161 -9.36 -6.09 -17.24
CA GLY A 161 -8.77 -6.34 -15.93
C GLY A 161 -7.75 -7.47 -15.95
N VAL A 162 -6.45 -7.20 -15.73
CA VAL A 162 -5.50 -8.28 -15.42
C VAL A 162 -5.75 -8.70 -13.96
N ARG A 163 -6.04 -9.98 -13.72
CA ARG A 163 -6.19 -10.46 -12.33
C ARG A 163 -4.88 -10.27 -11.58
N SER A 164 -4.92 -9.55 -10.47
CA SER A 164 -3.78 -9.33 -9.59
C SER A 164 -3.12 -10.68 -9.20
N PRO A 165 -1.82 -10.89 -9.49
CA PRO A 165 -1.10 -12.07 -9.04
C PRO A 165 -0.91 -11.96 -7.52
N GLY A 166 -1.86 -12.52 -6.76
CA GLY A 166 -1.90 -12.42 -5.30
C GLY A 166 -3.25 -12.76 -4.68
N ALA A 167 -4.34 -12.74 -5.46
CA ALA A 167 -5.64 -13.23 -5.03
C ALA A 167 -5.76 -14.76 -5.23
N SER A 168 -4.85 -15.53 -4.62
CA SER A 168 -5.03 -16.97 -4.45
C SER A 168 -5.31 -17.22 -2.97
N CYS A 169 -6.60 -17.30 -2.64
CA CYS A 169 -7.06 -17.94 -1.41
C CYS A 169 -8.53 -18.37 -1.59
N ALA A 170 -8.78 -19.64 -1.25
CA ALA A 170 -10.03 -20.39 -1.24
C ALA A 170 -10.52 -20.98 -2.59
N ALA A 171 -10.27 -22.28 -2.70
CA ALA A 171 -10.67 -23.18 -3.76
C ALA A 171 -12.20 -23.19 -3.99
N ALA A 172 -12.61 -22.99 -5.24
CA ALA A 172 -13.88 -23.47 -5.75
C ALA A 172 -13.68 -24.86 -6.35
N SER A 173 -14.05 -25.90 -5.61
CA SER A 173 -14.23 -27.24 -6.17
C SER A 173 -15.50 -27.25 -7.04
N PRO A 174 -15.46 -27.60 -8.33
CA PRO A 174 -16.67 -27.89 -9.06
C PRO A 174 -17.11 -29.31 -8.69
N ARG A 175 -18.18 -29.45 -7.89
CA ARG A 175 -18.93 -30.71 -7.79
C ARG A 175 -19.53 -31.00 -9.17
N ARG A 176 -18.81 -31.77 -9.99
CA ARG A 176 -19.37 -32.40 -11.18
C ARG A 176 -20.35 -33.48 -10.72
N SER A 177 -21.61 -33.29 -11.08
CA SER A 177 -22.60 -34.36 -11.16
C SER A 177 -22.13 -35.38 -12.20
N ARG A 178 -21.87 -36.61 -11.75
CA ARG A 178 -21.71 -37.80 -12.60
C ARG A 178 -22.37 -38.98 -11.91
N SER A 179 -23.66 -39.14 -12.15
CA SER A 179 -24.35 -40.43 -12.04
C SER A 179 -24.67 -40.90 -13.46
N ASP A 180 -23.68 -41.47 -14.10
CA ASP A 180 -23.88 -42.48 -15.14
C ASP A 180 -22.71 -43.45 -15.02
N ARG A 181 -22.98 -44.55 -14.31
CA ARG A 181 -22.18 -45.77 -14.38
C ARG A 181 -22.77 -46.62 -15.49
N PRO A 182 -21.92 -47.24 -16.31
CA PRO A 182 -22.10 -48.65 -16.55
C PRO A 182 -20.90 -49.47 -16.08
N THR A 183 -21.26 -50.68 -15.69
CA THR A 183 -20.54 -51.73 -15.00
C THR A 183 -19.34 -52.31 -15.78
N VAL A 184 -18.35 -52.72 -14.99
CA VAL A 184 -17.12 -53.49 -15.25
C VAL A 184 -17.31 -54.76 -16.08
N ALA A 185 -16.35 -55.06 -16.98
CA ALA A 185 -15.77 -56.41 -17.17
C ALA A 185 -14.40 -56.34 -17.87
N ALA A 186 -13.42 -57.07 -17.33
CA ALA A 186 -11.99 -57.05 -17.64
C ALA A 186 -11.57 -57.98 -18.79
N PRO A 187 -10.39 -57.77 -19.43
CA PRO A 187 -9.78 -58.76 -20.30
C PRO A 187 -8.69 -59.55 -19.55
N GLY A 188 -8.77 -60.88 -19.59
CA GLY A 188 -7.80 -61.79 -18.99
C GLY A 188 -7.65 -63.11 -19.76
N SER A 189 -6.49 -63.23 -20.42
CA SER A 189 -5.67 -64.45 -20.64
C SER A 189 -6.10 -65.55 -21.63
N ARG A 190 -5.28 -65.65 -22.70
CA ARG A 190 -4.62 -66.82 -23.35
C ARG A 190 -5.29 -68.20 -23.38
N ARG A 191 -5.33 -68.77 -24.60
CA ARG A 191 -5.06 -70.15 -25.08
C ARG A 191 -5.61 -70.20 -26.52
N ILE A 192 -5.02 -70.73 -27.59
CA ILE A 192 -3.88 -71.60 -27.93
C ILE A 192 -3.25 -70.99 -29.19
#